data_AF-X6MG11-F1
#
_entry.id   AF-X6MG11-F1
#
_cell.length_a   1.000
_cell.length_b   1.000
_cell.length_c   1.000
_cell.angle_alpha   90.00
_cell.angle_beta   90.00
_cell.angle_gamma   90.00
#
_symmetry.space_group_name_H-M   'P 1'
#
loop_
_entity.id
_entity.type
_entity.pdbx_description
1 polymer ?
#
loop_
_entity_poly.entity_id
_entity_poly.type
_entity_poly.pdbx_seq_one_letter_code
_entity_poly.pdbx_strand_id
1 'polypeptide(L)'
;MDMGAEYMGYATDVTCSYPVSGEFTKDQKAVHNAVLEAQRAVLTHMKAGVEWKDMHRLAETLIVKHLYRMGVLRCDVAKHGVKQSKEEKEEEDAVVRHLMQQHVASLFMPHGLGHLLGMNVHDVGGFTSKHPREKDLGLCWLRTTRTLQEGMFITVEPGLYFNESWIKQLLSSQPQMNEYVNFDVLKRFFGTGGCRLEDDVLVTKDGIENLTLCPRTCEDIEEVIRIARKSD
;
A
#
# COMPACT_ATOMS: atom_id res chain seq x y z
N MET A 1 -13.74 0.73 -4.47
CA MET A 1 -14.37 0.11 -5.65
C MET A 1 -13.24 -0.42 -6.49
N ASP A 2 -13.20 -1.72 -6.69
CA ASP A 2 -12.18 -2.45 -7.42
C ASP A 2 -12.90 -3.15 -8.57
N MET A 3 -12.64 -2.70 -9.79
CA MET A 3 -13.34 -3.14 -10.99
C MET A 3 -12.43 -3.03 -12.21
N GLY A 4 -12.48 -4.06 -13.05
CA GLY A 4 -11.78 -4.14 -14.32
C GLY A 4 -12.74 -4.33 -15.50
N ALA A 5 -12.19 -4.18 -16.70
CA ALA A 5 -12.80 -4.58 -17.97
C ALA A 5 -11.90 -5.57 -18.71
N GLU A 6 -12.51 -6.39 -19.57
CA GLU A 6 -11.80 -7.26 -20.49
C GLU A 6 -12.17 -6.90 -21.94
N TYR A 7 -11.17 -6.75 -22.82
CA TYR A 7 -11.39 -6.50 -24.24
C TYR A 7 -10.46 -7.36 -25.10
N MET A 8 -11.04 -8.12 -26.03
CA MET A 8 -10.31 -9.09 -26.87
C MET A 8 -9.41 -10.05 -26.07
N GLY A 9 -9.85 -10.41 -24.86
CA GLY A 9 -9.11 -11.30 -23.96
C GLY A 9 -7.99 -10.64 -23.14
N TYR A 10 -7.85 -9.32 -23.18
CA TYR A 10 -6.90 -8.58 -22.32
C TYR A 10 -7.64 -7.91 -21.17
N ALA A 11 -7.15 -8.10 -19.95
CA ALA A 11 -7.73 -7.58 -18.73
C ALA A 11 -7.16 -6.20 -18.33
N THR A 12 -7.95 -5.48 -17.55
CA THR A 12 -7.57 -4.28 -16.77
C THR A 12 -7.99 -4.50 -15.33
N ASP A 13 -7.33 -3.86 -14.38
CA ASP A 13 -7.65 -4.00 -12.96
C ASP A 13 -7.45 -2.67 -12.23
N VAL A 14 -8.54 -2.00 -11.86
CA VAL A 14 -8.45 -0.63 -11.32
C VAL A 14 -9.27 -0.50 -10.06
N THR A 15 -8.59 -0.05 -9.00
CA THR A 15 -9.20 0.32 -7.73
C THR A 15 -9.21 1.84 -7.53
N CYS A 16 -10.40 2.37 -7.20
CA CYS A 16 -10.62 3.72 -6.71
C CYS A 16 -11.27 3.69 -5.32
N SER A 17 -10.77 4.49 -4.38
CA SER A 17 -11.32 4.64 -3.03
C SER A 17 -11.79 6.08 -2.81
N TYR A 18 -13.04 6.25 -2.38
CA TYR A 18 -13.67 7.57 -2.27
C TYR A 18 -14.77 7.58 -1.18
N PRO A 19 -15.08 8.76 -0.59
CA PRO A 19 -16.11 8.88 0.45
C PRO A 19 -17.51 8.80 -0.16
N VAL A 20 -18.36 7.93 0.38
CA VAL A 20 -19.78 7.83 -0.05
C VAL A 20 -20.54 9.14 0.19
N SER A 21 -20.19 9.88 1.25
CA SER A 21 -20.72 11.23 1.53
C SER A 21 -20.37 12.25 0.44
N GLY A 22 -19.31 12.02 -0.34
CA GLY A 22 -18.77 12.96 -1.33
C GLY A 22 -17.72 13.92 -0.78
N GLU A 23 -17.43 13.88 0.52
CA GLU A 23 -16.38 14.65 1.18
C GLU A 23 -15.62 13.77 2.16
N PHE A 24 -14.28 13.88 2.18
CA PHE A 24 -13.43 13.11 3.08
C PHE A 24 -13.49 13.69 4.49
N THR A 25 -13.68 12.83 5.49
CA THR A 25 -13.38 13.20 6.87
C THR A 25 -11.87 13.32 7.09
N LYS A 26 -11.44 13.90 8.22
CA LYS A 26 -10.01 14.03 8.56
C LYS A 26 -9.28 12.68 8.58
N ASP A 27 -9.88 11.66 9.21
CA ASP A 27 -9.28 10.32 9.30
C ASP A 27 -9.27 9.64 7.92
N GLN A 28 -10.35 9.76 7.13
CA GLN A 28 -10.37 9.22 5.76
C GLN A 28 -9.30 9.87 4.87
N LYS A 29 -9.15 11.21 4.96
CA LYS A 29 -8.13 11.95 4.21
C LYS A 29 -6.71 11.53 4.61
N ALA A 30 -6.45 11.32 5.90
CA ALA A 30 -5.16 10.83 6.38
C ALA A 30 -4.83 9.44 5.83
N VAL A 31 -5.78 8.50 5.89
CA VAL A 31 -5.63 7.14 5.36
C VAL A 31 -5.44 7.15 3.84
N HIS A 32 -6.25 7.92 3.13
CA HIS A 32 -6.17 8.03 1.68
C HIS A 32 -4.84 8.61 1.22
N ASN A 33 -4.39 9.71 1.84
CA ASN A 33 -3.11 10.34 1.49
C ASN A 33 -1.91 9.45 1.80
N ALA A 34 -1.98 8.62 2.85
CA ALA A 34 -0.94 7.63 3.13
C ALA A 34 -0.77 6.63 1.97
N VAL A 35 -1.89 6.11 1.45
CA VAL A 35 -1.90 5.19 0.31
C VAL A 35 -1.46 5.89 -0.97
N LEU A 36 -1.92 7.13 -1.21
CA LEU A 36 -1.55 7.92 -2.38
C LEU A 36 -0.04 8.23 -2.42
N GLU A 37 0.56 8.57 -1.27
CA GLU A 37 2.00 8.78 -1.17
C GLU A 37 2.77 7.48 -1.46
N ALA A 38 2.34 6.35 -0.88
CA ALA A 38 2.93 5.05 -1.14
C ALA A 38 2.85 4.67 -2.63
N GLN A 39 1.69 4.84 -3.25
CA GLN A 39 1.47 4.55 -4.67
C GLN A 39 2.39 5.39 -5.55
N ARG A 40 2.39 6.72 -5.36
CA ARG A 40 3.24 7.64 -6.15
C ARG A 40 4.72 7.36 -5.97
N ALA A 41 5.16 7.03 -4.76
CA ALA A 41 6.55 6.67 -4.52
C ALA A 41 6.95 5.40 -5.27
N VAL A 42 6.11 4.36 -5.25
CA VAL A 42 6.34 3.15 -6.04
C VAL A 42 6.41 3.47 -7.53
N LEU A 43 5.38 4.13 -8.08
CA LEU A 43 5.32 4.51 -9.50
C LEU A 43 6.56 5.30 -9.95
N THR A 44 7.08 6.18 -9.10
CA THR A 44 8.27 7.00 -9.38
C THR A 44 9.57 6.18 -9.42
N HIS A 45 9.67 5.12 -8.62
CA HIS A 45 10.89 4.31 -8.51
C HIS A 45 10.90 3.09 -9.44
N MET A 46 9.75 2.73 -10.02
CA MET A 46 9.64 1.62 -10.95
C MET A 46 10.38 1.90 -12.26
N LYS A 47 11.21 0.94 -12.67
CA LYS A 47 11.85 0.83 -13.98
C LYS A 47 12.42 -0.57 -14.15
N ALA A 48 12.87 -0.92 -15.35
CA ALA A 48 13.60 -2.16 -15.58
C ALA A 48 14.82 -2.27 -14.64
N GLY A 49 15.02 -3.46 -14.06
CA GLY A 49 16.12 -3.76 -13.13
C GLY A 49 15.80 -3.62 -11.64
N VAL A 50 14.63 -3.07 -11.27
CA VAL A 50 14.21 -2.96 -9.87
C VAL A 50 13.57 -4.25 -9.37
N GLU A 51 13.88 -4.70 -8.15
CA GLU A 51 13.22 -5.86 -7.55
C GLU A 51 11.80 -5.51 -7.07
N TRP A 52 10.79 -6.30 -7.44
CA TRP A 52 9.40 -6.02 -7.02
C TRP A 52 9.20 -6.02 -5.50
N LYS A 53 10.00 -6.83 -4.80
CA LYS A 53 10.00 -6.90 -3.33
C LYS A 53 10.41 -5.57 -2.70
N ASP A 54 11.35 -4.85 -3.31
CA ASP A 54 11.81 -3.55 -2.81
C ASP A 54 10.70 -2.50 -2.95
N MET A 55 9.90 -2.58 -4.01
CA MET A 55 8.72 -1.73 -4.18
C MET A 55 7.67 -2.03 -3.11
N HIS A 56 7.43 -3.30 -2.79
CA HIS A 56 6.53 -3.67 -1.70
C HIS A 56 7.02 -3.11 -0.35
N ARG A 57 8.31 -3.25 -0.03
CA ARG A 57 8.89 -2.67 1.19
C ARG A 57 8.84 -1.14 1.20
N LEU A 58 8.99 -0.48 0.05
CA LEU A 58 8.84 0.97 -0.08
C LEU A 58 7.42 1.40 0.28
N ALA A 59 6.40 0.74 -0.27
CA ALA A 59 5.00 1.02 0.05
C ALA A 59 4.70 0.78 1.53
N GLU A 60 5.11 -0.37 2.08
CA GLU A 60 4.94 -0.69 3.51
C GLU A 60 5.62 0.35 4.41
N THR A 61 6.84 0.78 4.06
CA THR A 61 7.60 1.79 4.82
C THR A 61 6.84 3.11 4.92
N LEU A 62 6.27 3.57 3.81
CA LEU A 62 5.49 4.81 3.79
C LEU A 62 4.17 4.66 4.55
N ILE A 63 3.49 3.51 4.44
CA ILE A 63 2.29 3.22 5.23
C ILE A 63 2.60 3.22 6.72
N VAL A 64 3.68 2.55 7.15
CA VAL A 64 4.11 2.51 8.56
C VAL A 64 4.48 3.90 9.07
N LYS A 65 5.16 4.70 8.25
CA LYS A 65 5.48 6.11 8.56
C LYS A 65 4.23 6.93 8.83
N HIS A 66 3.22 6.80 7.98
CA HIS A 66 1.93 7.48 8.19
C HIS A 66 1.17 6.96 9.40
N LEU A 67 1.16 5.65 9.64
CA LEU A 67 0.54 5.05 10.83
C LEU A 67 1.21 5.50 12.13
N TYR A 68 2.52 5.69 12.12
CA TYR A 68 3.27 6.27 13.24
C TYR A 68 2.87 7.74 13.47
N ARG A 69 2.84 8.56 12.41
CA ARG A 69 2.37 9.96 12.49
C ARG A 69 0.92 10.11 12.95
N MET A 70 0.05 9.18 12.54
CA MET A 70 -1.34 9.12 13.01
C MET A 70 -1.47 8.67 14.46
N GLY A 71 -0.39 8.17 15.06
CA GLY A 71 -0.35 7.64 16.43
C GLY A 71 -0.94 6.24 16.59
N VAL A 72 -1.27 5.55 15.48
CA VAL A 72 -1.76 4.15 15.49
C VAL A 72 -0.63 3.21 15.86
N LEU A 73 0.54 3.42 15.26
CA LEU A 73 1.77 2.76 15.63
C LEU A 73 2.57 3.63 16.61
N ARG A 74 3.29 2.97 17.51
CA ARG A 74 4.16 3.61 18.50
C ARG A 74 5.44 2.79 18.67
N CYS A 75 6.48 3.44 19.19
CA CYS A 75 7.73 2.79 19.54
C CYS A 75 8.28 3.42 20.82
N ASP A 76 8.64 2.61 21.80
CA ASP A 76 9.44 3.05 22.94
C ASP A 76 10.93 3.07 22.52
N VAL A 77 11.39 4.23 22.07
CA VAL A 77 12.75 4.40 21.52
C VAL A 77 13.84 4.09 22.54
N ALA A 78 13.59 4.36 23.83
CA ALA A 78 14.55 4.10 24.91
C ALA A 78 14.68 2.60 25.17
N LYS A 79 13.55 1.88 25.23
CA LYS A 79 13.53 0.42 25.40
C LYS A 79 14.23 -0.30 24.26
N HIS A 80 14.05 0.15 23.02
CA HIS A 80 14.56 -0.52 21.82
C HIS A 80 15.90 0.01 21.31
N GLY A 81 16.53 0.94 22.04
CA GLY A 81 17.83 1.49 21.67
C GLY A 81 17.82 2.23 20.34
N VAL A 82 16.67 2.76 19.91
CA VAL A 82 16.55 3.58 18.72
C VAL A 82 17.26 4.89 19.01
N LYS A 83 18.31 5.20 18.25
CA LYS A 83 19.11 6.41 18.44
C LYS A 83 18.21 7.63 18.32
N GLN A 84 18.15 8.41 19.40
CA GLN A 84 17.55 9.73 19.36
C GLN A 84 18.42 10.66 18.51
N SER A 85 17.79 11.43 17.63
CA SER A 85 18.44 12.49 16.87
C SER A 85 17.85 13.83 17.29
N LYS A 86 18.62 14.90 17.10
CA LYS A 86 18.06 16.27 17.19
C LYS A 86 17.25 16.63 15.96
N GLU A 87 17.42 15.89 14.87
CA GLU A 87 16.66 16.07 13.64
C GLU A 87 15.43 15.15 13.66
N GLU A 88 14.24 15.74 13.77
CA GLU A 88 12.96 15.02 13.88
C GLU A 88 12.78 13.97 12.77
N LYS A 89 13.23 14.30 11.55
CA LYS A 89 13.15 13.40 10.39
C LYS A 89 14.04 12.17 10.55
N GLU A 90 15.26 12.32 11.07
CA GLU A 90 16.19 11.20 11.24
C GLU A 90 15.70 10.25 12.33
N GLU A 91 15.14 10.79 13.41
CA GLU A 91 14.52 10.00 14.48
C GLU A 91 13.30 9.23 13.95
N GLU A 92 12.41 9.89 13.21
CA GLU A 92 11.25 9.24 12.58
C GLU A 92 11.69 8.09 11.64
N ASP A 93 12.67 8.34 10.77
CA ASP A 93 13.16 7.31 9.86
C ASP A 93 13.81 6.14 10.62
N ALA A 94 14.46 6.39 11.76
CA ALA A 94 14.98 5.34 12.63
C ALA A 94 13.86 4.51 13.30
N VAL A 95 12.80 5.16 13.78
CA VAL A 95 11.62 4.50 14.34
C VAL A 95 10.91 3.67 13.28
N VAL A 96 10.69 4.21 12.09
CA VAL A 96 10.04 3.50 10.98
C VAL A 96 10.85 2.27 10.57
N ARG A 97 12.18 2.39 10.48
CA ARG A 97 13.05 1.22 10.23
C ARG A 97 12.90 0.16 11.30
N HIS A 98 12.85 0.54 12.58
CA HIS A 98 12.62 -0.40 13.67
C HIS A 98 11.26 -1.09 13.52
N LEU A 99 10.18 -0.34 13.32
CA LEU A 99 8.83 -0.89 13.15
C LEU A 99 8.74 -1.85 11.96
N MET A 100 9.39 -1.54 10.84
CA MET A 100 9.44 -2.42 9.67
C MET A 100 10.09 -3.77 9.97
N GLN A 101 11.11 -3.82 10.84
CA GLN A 101 11.73 -5.09 11.28
C GLN A 101 10.79 -5.95 12.14
N GLN A 102 9.74 -5.35 12.71
CA GLN A 102 8.75 -6.04 13.52
C GLN A 102 7.56 -6.54 12.69
N HIS A 103 7.60 -6.37 11.37
CA HIS A 103 6.54 -6.78 10.43
C HIS A 103 5.15 -6.18 10.71
N VAL A 104 5.08 -5.03 11.40
CA VAL A 104 3.79 -4.40 11.76
C VAL A 104 3.00 -3.90 10.55
N ALA A 105 3.66 -3.68 9.40
CA ALA A 105 2.99 -3.34 8.14
C ALA A 105 1.94 -4.40 7.74
N SER A 106 2.21 -5.67 8.02
CA SER A 106 1.31 -6.79 7.67
C SER A 106 0.00 -6.82 8.47
N LEU A 107 -0.10 -6.04 9.55
CA LEU A 107 -1.39 -5.79 10.23
C LEU A 107 -2.34 -4.97 9.36
N PHE A 108 -1.79 -4.12 8.48
CA PHE A 108 -2.51 -3.06 7.79
C PHE A 108 -2.51 -3.19 6.27
N MET A 109 -1.57 -3.95 5.68
CA MET A 109 -1.54 -4.28 4.25
C MET A 109 -1.38 -5.82 4.08
N PRO A 110 -2.45 -6.61 4.24
CA PRO A 110 -2.38 -8.08 4.23
C PRO A 110 -2.46 -8.68 2.82
N HIS A 111 -1.81 -8.05 1.84
CA HIS A 111 -1.75 -8.52 0.46
C HIS A 111 -0.43 -8.07 -0.20
N GLY A 112 -0.11 -8.65 -1.37
CA GLY A 112 1.03 -8.21 -2.17
C GLY A 112 0.81 -6.81 -2.76
N LEU A 113 1.89 -6.10 -3.11
CA LEU A 113 1.78 -4.74 -3.69
C LEU A 113 1.10 -4.70 -5.06
N GLY A 114 1.05 -5.84 -5.75
CA GLY A 114 0.51 -5.96 -7.09
C GLY A 114 1.03 -7.19 -7.80
N HIS A 115 0.63 -7.33 -9.05
CA HIS A 115 0.79 -8.55 -9.82
C HIS A 115 0.86 -8.31 -11.31
N LEU A 116 1.48 -9.26 -12.03
CA LEU A 116 1.48 -9.23 -13.48
C LEU A 116 0.03 -9.23 -13.99
N LEU A 117 -0.20 -8.45 -15.04
CA LEU A 117 -1.49 -8.25 -15.68
C LEU A 117 -1.34 -8.50 -17.18
N GLY A 118 -2.33 -9.13 -17.80
CA GLY A 118 -2.27 -9.48 -19.22
C GLY A 118 -3.58 -10.09 -19.69
N MET A 119 -3.54 -11.30 -20.24
CA MET A 119 -4.77 -12.02 -20.61
C MET A 119 -5.57 -12.51 -19.40
N ASN A 120 -4.90 -12.67 -18.26
CA ASN A 120 -5.56 -12.88 -16.96
C ASN A 120 -5.31 -11.66 -16.08
N VAL A 121 -6.26 -11.33 -15.20
CA VAL A 121 -6.08 -10.29 -14.17
C VAL A 121 -4.84 -10.59 -13.33
N HIS A 122 -4.78 -11.79 -12.75
CA HIS A 122 -3.56 -12.33 -12.13
C HIS A 122 -2.77 -13.14 -13.15
N ASP A 123 -1.93 -12.49 -13.96
CA ASP A 123 -1.27 -13.14 -15.09
C ASP A 123 -0.13 -14.11 -14.69
N VAL A 124 0.23 -14.96 -15.65
CA VAL A 124 1.18 -16.05 -15.45
C VAL A 124 2.62 -15.56 -15.27
N GLY A 125 3.50 -16.45 -14.79
CA GLY A 125 4.94 -16.22 -14.81
C GLY A 125 5.49 -15.30 -13.72
N GLY A 126 4.71 -15.00 -12.68
CA GLY A 126 5.17 -14.26 -11.51
C GLY A 126 6.21 -15.02 -10.66
N PHE A 127 6.18 -16.36 -10.70
CA PHE A 127 7.16 -17.21 -10.01
C PHE A 127 7.87 -18.14 -10.98
N THR A 128 9.18 -18.30 -10.78
CA THR A 128 10.04 -19.18 -11.57
C THR A 128 11.04 -19.87 -10.65
N SER A 129 11.85 -20.79 -11.17
CA SER A 129 12.95 -21.39 -10.38
C SER A 129 13.97 -20.37 -9.87
N LYS A 130 14.14 -19.24 -10.59
CA LYS A 130 15.03 -18.14 -10.18
C LYS A 130 14.37 -17.13 -9.25
N HIS A 131 13.04 -17.09 -9.24
CA HIS A 131 12.23 -16.16 -8.45
C HIS A 131 11.13 -16.95 -7.73
N PRO A 132 11.48 -17.68 -6.66
CA PRO A 132 10.51 -18.43 -5.87
C PRO A 132 9.63 -17.51 -5.02
N ARG A 133 8.54 -18.05 -4.46
CA ARG A 133 7.71 -17.33 -3.47
C ARG A 133 8.51 -17.04 -2.21
N GLU A 134 8.30 -15.85 -1.66
CA GLU A 134 8.79 -15.49 -0.34
C GLU A 134 7.98 -16.16 0.77
N LYS A 135 8.61 -16.39 1.91
CA LYS A 135 7.97 -16.94 3.11
C LYS A 135 7.78 -15.90 4.21
N ASP A 136 8.52 -14.80 4.12
CA ASP A 136 8.45 -13.71 5.09
C ASP A 136 7.06 -13.08 5.10
N LEU A 137 6.58 -12.74 6.30
CA LEU A 137 5.31 -12.07 6.49
C LEU A 137 5.30 -10.73 5.73
N GLY A 138 4.21 -10.43 5.03
CA GLY A 138 4.10 -9.34 4.06
C GLY A 138 4.43 -9.81 2.64
N LEU A 139 5.67 -10.26 2.44
CA LEU A 139 6.15 -10.67 1.11
C LEU A 139 5.54 -11.98 0.61
N CYS A 140 5.09 -12.86 1.51
CA CYS A 140 4.49 -14.14 1.15
C CYS A 140 3.18 -14.02 0.35
N TRP A 141 2.54 -12.84 0.37
CA TRP A 141 1.34 -12.55 -0.42
C TRP A 141 1.61 -11.92 -1.78
N LEU A 142 2.87 -11.63 -2.11
CA LEU A 142 3.22 -11.20 -3.46
C LEU A 142 2.81 -12.25 -4.48
N ARG A 143 2.45 -11.79 -5.69
CA ARG A 143 2.16 -12.64 -6.85
C ARG A 143 3.32 -12.71 -7.84
N THR A 144 4.36 -11.92 -7.62
CA THR A 144 5.64 -12.01 -8.34
C THR A 144 6.77 -11.61 -7.41
N THR A 145 7.94 -12.25 -7.54
CA THR A 145 9.19 -11.87 -6.86
C THR A 145 10.29 -11.55 -7.87
N ARG A 146 9.88 -11.30 -9.12
CA ARG A 146 10.79 -11.01 -10.22
C ARG A 146 11.35 -9.60 -10.10
N THR A 147 12.56 -9.45 -10.63
CA THR A 147 13.07 -8.14 -11.04
C THR A 147 12.26 -7.67 -12.23
N LEU A 148 11.80 -6.42 -12.18
CA LEU A 148 11.05 -5.78 -13.24
C LEU A 148 11.88 -5.74 -14.53
N GLN A 149 11.25 -6.04 -15.65
CA GLN A 149 11.85 -5.96 -16.98
C GLN A 149 10.99 -5.08 -17.86
N GLU A 150 11.62 -4.40 -18.82
CA GLU A 150 10.89 -3.65 -19.85
C GLU A 150 9.88 -4.57 -20.55
N GLY A 151 8.67 -4.07 -20.75
CA GLY A 151 7.56 -4.82 -21.34
C GLY A 151 6.70 -5.61 -20.33
N MET A 152 7.07 -5.67 -19.04
CA MET A 152 6.17 -6.21 -18.02
C MET A 152 5.00 -5.27 -17.79
N PHE A 153 3.79 -5.83 -17.76
CA PHE A 153 2.58 -5.13 -17.38
C PHE A 153 2.15 -5.61 -15.98
N ILE A 154 1.93 -4.69 -15.05
CA ILE A 154 1.80 -4.97 -13.61
C ILE A 154 0.87 -3.96 -12.93
N THR A 155 0.08 -4.43 -11.96
CA THR A 155 -0.72 -3.56 -11.08
C THR A 155 0.15 -2.93 -9.98
N VAL A 156 -0.15 -1.71 -9.59
CA VAL A 156 0.45 -1.02 -8.43
C VAL A 156 -0.67 -0.63 -7.47
N GLU A 157 -0.89 -1.48 -6.47
CA GLU A 157 -2.12 -1.47 -5.66
C GLU A 157 -1.87 -1.39 -4.14
N PRO A 158 -1.05 -0.47 -3.60
CA PRO A 158 -0.86 -0.38 -2.16
C PRO A 158 -2.21 -0.14 -1.45
N GLY A 159 -2.33 -0.69 -0.23
CA GLY A 159 -3.55 -0.60 0.55
C GLY A 159 -3.30 -0.41 2.04
N LEU A 160 -4.22 0.27 2.70
CA LEU A 160 -4.22 0.50 4.14
C LEU A 160 -5.61 0.18 4.69
N TYR A 161 -5.71 -0.90 5.48
CA TYR A 161 -6.96 -1.39 6.04
C TYR A 161 -6.90 -1.52 7.55
N PHE A 162 -8.01 -1.17 8.19
CA PHE A 162 -8.26 -1.36 9.61
C PHE A 162 -9.24 -2.52 9.81
N ASN A 163 -8.87 -3.70 9.32
CA ASN A 163 -9.68 -4.92 9.45
C ASN A 163 -9.51 -5.50 10.86
N GLU A 164 -10.51 -5.26 11.72
CA GLU A 164 -10.47 -5.66 13.13
C GLU A 164 -10.25 -7.17 13.33
N SER A 165 -10.89 -8.02 12.51
CA SER A 165 -10.75 -9.47 12.63
C SER A 165 -9.33 -9.93 12.29
N TRP A 166 -8.78 -9.40 11.19
CA TRP A 166 -7.42 -9.73 10.76
C TRP A 166 -6.39 -9.26 11.78
N ILE A 167 -6.49 -8.00 12.22
CA ILE A 167 -5.55 -7.42 13.18
C ILE A 167 -5.57 -8.23 14.49
N LYS A 168 -6.75 -8.58 15.01
CA LYS A 168 -6.85 -9.45 16.20
C LYS A 168 -6.23 -10.82 15.99
N GLN A 169 -6.47 -11.44 14.83
CA GLN A 169 -5.92 -12.75 14.51
C GLN A 169 -4.39 -12.71 14.46
N LEU A 170 -3.81 -11.74 13.76
CA LEU A 170 -2.36 -11.62 13.60
C LEU A 170 -1.68 -11.22 14.92
N LEU A 171 -2.26 -10.32 15.72
CA LEU A 171 -1.73 -9.98 17.04
C LEU A 171 -1.79 -11.15 18.03
N SER A 172 -2.74 -12.07 17.85
CA SER A 172 -2.84 -13.28 18.67
C SER A 172 -1.75 -14.31 18.29
N SER A 173 -1.41 -14.42 17.00
CA SER A 173 -0.34 -15.32 16.55
C SER A 173 1.06 -14.72 16.68
N GLN A 174 1.17 -13.40 16.73
CA GLN A 174 2.42 -12.65 16.86
C GLN A 174 2.33 -11.64 18.04
N PRO A 175 2.27 -12.12 19.30
CA PRO A 175 1.99 -11.28 20.45
C PRO A 175 3.02 -10.17 20.70
N GLN A 176 4.26 -10.31 20.20
CA GLN A 176 5.28 -9.27 20.25
C GLN A 176 4.86 -7.99 19.53
N MET A 177 3.96 -8.05 18.54
CA MET A 177 3.51 -6.86 17.81
C MET A 177 2.64 -5.93 18.67
N ASN A 178 2.02 -6.44 19.75
CA ASN A 178 1.08 -5.68 20.58
C ASN A 178 1.72 -4.42 21.20
N GLU A 179 3.02 -4.44 21.49
CA GLU A 179 3.68 -3.28 22.10
C GLU A 179 3.73 -2.06 21.17
N TYR A 180 3.78 -2.30 19.86
CA TYR A 180 3.88 -1.28 18.82
C TYR A 180 2.54 -0.69 18.40
N VAL A 181 1.42 -1.20 18.94
CA VAL A 181 0.07 -0.74 18.60
C VAL A 181 -0.50 0.11 19.72
N ASN A 182 -1.01 1.28 19.37
CA ASN A 182 -1.83 2.10 20.25
C ASN A 182 -3.31 1.75 20.02
N PHE A 183 -3.85 0.88 20.87
CA PHE A 183 -5.21 0.35 20.71
C PHE A 183 -6.31 1.42 20.82
N ASP A 184 -6.11 2.47 21.61
CA ASP A 184 -7.07 3.56 21.75
C ASP A 184 -7.20 4.35 20.46
N VAL A 185 -6.06 4.67 19.83
CA VAL A 185 -6.03 5.34 18.53
C VAL A 185 -6.50 4.40 17.42
N LEU A 186 -6.07 3.13 17.42
CA LEU A 186 -6.50 2.13 16.44
C LEU A 186 -8.03 2.00 16.38
N LYS A 187 -8.70 1.97 17.54
CA LYS A 187 -10.16 1.85 17.63
C LYS A 187 -10.89 2.97 16.90
N ARG A 188 -10.32 4.19 16.85
CA ARG A 188 -10.86 5.32 16.09
C ARG A 188 -10.93 5.02 14.59
N PHE A 189 -9.94 4.30 14.06
CA PHE A 189 -9.81 4.04 12.63
C PHE A 189 -10.60 2.84 12.12
N PHE A 190 -11.12 1.95 12.98
CA PHE A 190 -11.91 0.81 12.51
C PHE A 190 -13.13 1.23 11.67
N GLY A 191 -13.73 2.40 11.96
CA GLY A 191 -14.84 2.94 11.16
C GLY A 191 -14.45 3.41 9.75
N THR A 192 -13.16 3.56 9.44
CA THR A 192 -12.70 3.96 8.10
C THR A 192 -12.70 2.79 7.11
N GLY A 193 -12.69 1.54 7.60
CA GLY A 193 -12.57 0.35 6.77
C GLY A 193 -11.17 0.25 6.16
N GLY A 194 -10.96 0.86 5.00
CA GLY A 194 -9.65 0.91 4.36
C GLY A 194 -9.66 1.66 3.03
N CYS A 195 -8.46 1.86 2.49
CA CYS A 195 -8.21 2.50 1.20
C CYS A 195 -7.26 1.62 0.39
N ARG A 196 -7.54 1.45 -0.90
CA ARG A 196 -6.63 0.93 -1.92
C ARG A 196 -6.72 1.82 -3.15
N LEU A 197 -5.57 2.08 -3.76
CA LEU A 197 -5.44 2.80 -5.02
C LEU A 197 -4.61 1.92 -5.95
N GLU A 198 -5.13 1.66 -7.14
CA GLU A 198 -4.53 0.69 -8.06
C GLU A 198 -4.48 1.23 -9.47
N ASP A 199 -3.28 1.16 -10.04
CA ASP A 199 -2.97 1.57 -11.39
C ASP A 199 -2.38 0.40 -12.17
N ASP A 200 -2.74 0.30 -13.45
CA ASP A 200 -2.20 -0.61 -14.45
C ASP A 200 -1.02 0.06 -15.15
N VAL A 201 0.19 -0.51 -15.03
CA VAL A 201 1.40 0.13 -15.56
C VAL A 201 2.24 -0.80 -16.42
N LEU A 202 2.76 -0.26 -17.52
CA LEU A 202 3.77 -0.87 -18.37
C LEU A 202 5.15 -0.42 -17.89
N VAL A 203 6.01 -1.37 -17.54
CA VAL A 203 7.41 -1.09 -17.21
C VAL A 203 8.17 -0.76 -18.49
N THR A 204 8.84 0.38 -18.51
CA THR A 204 9.76 0.79 -19.57
C THR A 204 11.21 0.63 -19.12
N LYS A 205 12.16 0.85 -20.03
CA LYS A 205 13.59 0.81 -19.70
C LYS A 205 13.97 1.72 -18.52
N ASP A 206 13.47 2.96 -18.54
CA ASP A 206 13.89 4.03 -17.63
C ASP A 206 12.78 4.50 -16.68
N GLY A 207 11.61 3.83 -16.69
CA GLY A 207 10.46 4.21 -15.87
C GLY A 207 9.24 3.31 -16.07
N ILE A 208 8.08 3.95 -16.15
CA ILE A 208 6.80 3.31 -16.47
C ILE A 208 6.00 4.16 -17.46
N GLU A 209 5.03 3.53 -18.12
CA GLU A 209 3.86 4.17 -18.71
C GLU A 209 2.63 3.75 -17.88
N ASN A 210 1.93 4.73 -17.31
CA ASN A 210 0.72 4.47 -16.52
C ASN A 210 -0.51 4.54 -17.43
N LEU A 211 -1.25 3.44 -17.54
CA LEU A 211 -2.41 3.33 -18.41
C LEU A 211 -3.73 3.67 -17.70
N THR A 212 -3.70 3.84 -16.38
CA THR A 212 -4.87 4.20 -15.58
C THR A 212 -5.03 5.72 -15.50
N LEU A 213 -6.22 6.20 -15.90
CA LEU A 213 -6.58 7.61 -15.82
C LEU A 213 -7.85 7.79 -14.98
N CYS A 214 -7.68 8.25 -13.74
CA CYS A 214 -8.78 8.52 -12.81
C CYS A 214 -8.36 9.56 -11.76
N PRO A 215 -9.31 10.21 -11.06
CA PRO A 215 -8.99 11.16 -10.01
C PRO A 215 -8.27 10.47 -8.85
N ARG A 216 -7.16 11.06 -8.39
CA ARG A 216 -6.29 10.45 -7.37
C ARG A 216 -6.08 11.31 -6.14
N THR A 217 -6.15 12.64 -6.21
CA THR A 217 -6.10 13.47 -4.98
C THR A 217 -7.49 13.51 -4.33
N CYS A 218 -7.55 13.76 -3.01
CA CYS A 218 -8.84 13.94 -2.35
C CYS A 218 -9.65 15.07 -3.02
N GLU A 219 -8.98 16.14 -3.40
CA GLU A 219 -9.57 17.30 -4.07
C GLU A 219 -10.15 16.93 -5.43
N ASP A 220 -9.42 16.17 -6.26
CA ASP A 220 -9.92 15.71 -7.56
C ASP A 220 -11.14 14.81 -7.40
N ILE A 221 -11.11 13.91 -6.42
CA ILE A 221 -12.20 12.96 -6.15
C ILE A 221 -13.46 13.70 -5.70
N GLU A 222 -13.34 14.63 -4.76
CA GLU A 222 -14.45 15.45 -4.28
C GLU A 222 -15.03 16.32 -5.42
N GLU A 223 -14.18 16.87 -6.29
CA GLU A 223 -14.63 17.62 -7.46
C GLU A 223 -15.46 16.76 -8.41
N VAL A 224 -14.96 15.56 -8.77
CA VAL A 224 -15.66 14.65 -9.68
C VAL A 224 -17.02 14.23 -9.11
N ILE A 225 -17.08 13.91 -7.82
CA ILE A 225 -18.35 13.55 -7.16
C ILE A 225 -19.31 14.75 -7.16
N ARG A 226 -18.81 15.97 -6.93
CA ARG A 226 -19.63 17.18 -6.93
C ARG A 226 -20.20 17.48 -8.31
N ILE A 227 -19.43 17.32 -9.38
CA ILE A 227 -19.89 17.49 -10.77
C ILE A 227 -20.96 16.44 -11.11
N ALA A 228 -20.71 15.17 -10.77
CA ALA A 228 -21.65 14.08 -11.05
C ALA A 228 -23.02 14.35 -10.41
N ARG A 229 -23.06 14.75 -9.13
CA ARG A 229 -24.30 15.03 -8.39
C ARG A 229 -25.06 16.27 -8.85
N LYS A 230 -24.42 17.22 -9.54
CA LYS A 230 -25.09 18.39 -10.12
C LYS A 230 -25.77 18.08 -11.46
N SER A 231 -25.43 16.95 -12.06
CA SER A 231 -25.91 16.53 -13.38
C SER A 231 -27.15 15.64 -13.28
N ASP A 232 -27.55 15.24 -12.07
CA ASP A 232 -28.77 14.52 -11.71
C ASP A 232 -29.87 15.50 -11.25
#